data_AF-A0A9D3M545-F1
#
_entry.id   AF-A0A9D3M545-F1
#
_cell.length_a   1.000
_cell.length_b   1.000
_cell.length_c   1.000
_cell.angle_alpha   90.00
_cell.angle_beta   90.00
_cell.angle_gamma   90.00
#
_symmetry.space_group_name_H-M   'P 1'
#
loop_
_entity.id
_entity.type
_entity.pdbx_description
1 polymer ?
#
loop_
_entity_poly.entity_id
_entity_poly.type
_entity_poly.pdbx_seq_one_letter_code
_entity_poly.pdbx_strand_id
1 'polypeptide(L)'
;MAATMTKKDLVWSSTLFSDTVYCCGMFSQIRWVFFFLFFTASQCWSDEGYEREEFLKREYSLMKPYQGLGSSSSSHWDLLGTAMITTEHVRLTPDLQSRQGAVWSRIPCYLRHWELQIHFRIHGQGKKNLNGDGLAVWFTKERMQIGPVFGNMDLFTGLGLFLDTYPNDNKHQERVFPYVSAMVGNGSVKYDHEHDGRPTELGGCTAILRNVDHDTFILVRYVQHRLTVMTNIDGKQEWRDCLDRPGVHLPLGYYFGASAITGDLSDNHDLISLKLYQLTVPHSEQEEEEEFTVPSVDNMVVRSVKVEDEGMSGVTLFFTILFSVLGCFVLGVISIVLYSRWKENRRKRFY
;
A
#
# COMPACT_ATOMS: atom_id res chain seq x y z
N MET A 1 -75.31 -28.97 -81.10
CA MET A 1 -76.33 -29.96 -80.65
C MET A 1 -75.69 -30.84 -79.60
N ALA A 2 -76.37 -31.02 -78.45
CA ALA A 2 -76.06 -31.86 -77.26
C ALA A 2 -74.76 -31.50 -76.48
N ALA A 3 -74.71 -31.01 -75.23
CA ALA A 3 -75.22 -31.49 -73.91
C ALA A 3 -74.62 -32.87 -73.53
N THR A 4 -74.06 -33.20 -72.34
CA THR A 4 -74.31 -32.75 -70.96
C THR A 4 -73.28 -33.35 -69.94
N MET A 5 -72.95 -32.59 -68.89
CA MET A 5 -72.65 -32.85 -67.44
C MET A 5 -72.09 -34.17 -66.83
N THR A 6 -70.91 -34.03 -66.16
CA THR A 6 -70.47 -34.26 -64.73
C THR A 6 -70.59 -35.57 -63.91
N LYS A 7 -69.60 -35.66 -62.97
CA LYS A 7 -69.48 -36.33 -61.63
C LYS A 7 -68.86 -37.74 -61.60
N LYS A 8 -68.02 -38.16 -60.63
CA LYS A 8 -67.29 -37.57 -59.49
C LYS A 8 -66.47 -38.71 -58.82
N ASP A 9 -65.40 -38.34 -58.12
CA ASP A 9 -64.86 -38.94 -56.89
C ASP A 9 -64.48 -40.43 -56.86
N LEU A 10 -63.17 -40.71 -56.92
CA LEU A 10 -62.41 -41.51 -55.93
C LEU A 10 -61.02 -41.79 -56.53
N VAL A 11 -59.98 -41.16 -56.00
CA VAL A 11 -58.70 -41.75 -55.57
C VAL A 11 -57.93 -40.61 -54.90
N TRP A 12 -58.29 -40.36 -53.63
CA TRP A 12 -57.40 -39.74 -52.66
C TRP A 12 -56.75 -40.89 -51.90
N SER A 13 -55.42 -41.03 -51.96
CA SER A 13 -54.55 -41.58 -50.91
C SER A 13 -53.26 -42.14 -51.53
N SER A 14 -52.23 -41.29 -51.64
CA SER A 14 -50.83 -41.77 -51.64
C SER A 14 -49.76 -40.66 -51.56
N THR A 15 -50.09 -39.39 -51.77
CA THR A 15 -49.05 -38.34 -51.90
C THR A 15 -48.89 -37.37 -50.73
N LEU A 16 -49.63 -37.53 -49.63
CA LEU A 16 -49.59 -36.58 -48.51
C LEU A 16 -48.67 -36.97 -47.33
N PHE A 17 -48.02 -38.14 -47.36
CA PHE A 17 -47.17 -38.60 -46.25
C PHE A 17 -45.67 -38.29 -46.41
N SER A 18 -45.22 -37.86 -47.59
CA SER A 18 -43.79 -37.58 -47.82
C SER A 18 -43.40 -36.13 -47.51
N ASP A 19 -44.26 -35.14 -47.77
CA ASP A 19 -43.88 -33.72 -47.64
C ASP A 19 -43.98 -33.16 -46.22
N THR A 20 -44.72 -33.81 -45.31
CA THR A 20 -44.84 -33.37 -43.91
C THR A 20 -43.58 -33.72 -43.08
N VAL A 21 -42.83 -34.74 -43.48
CA VAL A 21 -41.62 -35.19 -42.78
C VAL A 21 -40.42 -34.28 -43.08
N TYR A 22 -40.30 -33.77 -44.31
CA TYR A 22 -39.22 -32.84 -44.68
C TYR A 22 -39.40 -31.45 -44.07
N CYS A 23 -40.64 -30.97 -43.92
CA CYS A 23 -40.91 -29.65 -43.34
C CYS A 23 -40.74 -29.63 -41.80
N CYS A 24 -41.07 -30.74 -41.12
CA CYS A 24 -40.87 -30.89 -39.67
C CYS A 24 -39.38 -31.03 -39.27
N GLY A 25 -38.57 -31.67 -40.13
CA GLY A 25 -37.11 -31.74 -39.96
C GLY A 25 -36.43 -30.37 -40.11
N MET A 26 -36.90 -29.53 -41.04
CA MET A 26 -36.31 -28.20 -41.29
C MET A 26 -36.59 -27.20 -40.16
N PHE A 27 -37.78 -27.23 -39.55
CA PHE A 27 -38.09 -26.41 -38.36
C PHE A 27 -37.32 -26.85 -37.10
N SER A 28 -37.05 -28.16 -36.95
CA SER A 28 -36.19 -28.68 -35.88
C SER A 28 -34.74 -28.19 -36.05
N GLN A 29 -34.18 -28.31 -37.27
CA GLN A 29 -32.83 -27.85 -37.58
C GLN A 29 -32.67 -26.33 -37.36
N ILE A 30 -33.66 -25.52 -37.74
CA ILE A 30 -33.64 -24.06 -37.50
C ILE A 30 -33.71 -23.74 -36.00
N ARG A 31 -34.52 -24.46 -35.20
CA ARG A 31 -34.54 -24.30 -33.73
C ARG A 31 -33.20 -24.64 -33.10
N TRP A 32 -32.54 -25.71 -33.54
CA TRP A 32 -31.21 -26.07 -33.06
C TRP A 32 -30.15 -25.06 -33.48
N VAL A 33 -30.22 -24.52 -34.69
CA VAL A 33 -29.31 -23.45 -35.16
C VAL A 33 -29.52 -22.16 -34.36
N PHE A 34 -30.76 -21.74 -34.10
CA PHE A 34 -31.03 -20.59 -33.23
C PHE A 34 -30.63 -20.85 -31.78
N PHE A 35 -30.83 -22.05 -31.25
CA PHE A 35 -30.39 -22.40 -29.90
C PHE A 35 -28.85 -22.42 -29.82
N PHE A 36 -28.16 -22.92 -30.85
CA PHE A 36 -26.70 -22.92 -30.94
C PHE A 36 -26.16 -21.50 -31.11
N LEU A 37 -26.76 -20.65 -31.95
CA LEU A 37 -26.42 -19.23 -32.10
C LEU A 37 -26.64 -18.46 -30.80
N PHE A 38 -27.73 -18.74 -30.08
CA PHE A 38 -28.01 -18.13 -28.77
C PHE A 38 -27.01 -18.64 -27.71
N PHE A 39 -26.63 -19.92 -27.75
CA PHE A 39 -25.64 -20.49 -26.83
C PHE A 39 -24.20 -20.01 -27.12
N THR A 40 -23.84 -19.82 -28.40
CA THR A 40 -22.55 -19.24 -28.80
C THR A 40 -22.49 -17.73 -28.55
N ALA A 41 -23.62 -17.01 -28.67
CA ALA A 41 -23.70 -15.60 -28.30
C ALA A 41 -23.68 -15.42 -26.77
N SER A 42 -24.25 -16.36 -26.01
CA SER A 42 -24.21 -16.37 -24.54
C SER A 42 -22.82 -16.71 -23.99
N GLN A 43 -21.93 -17.29 -24.80
CA GLN A 43 -20.53 -17.54 -24.42
C GLN A 43 -19.59 -16.37 -24.72
N CYS A 44 -20.08 -15.25 -25.28
CA CYS A 44 -19.31 -14.01 -25.34
C CYS A 44 -19.49 -13.22 -24.04
N TRP A 45 -19.13 -13.83 -22.90
CA TRP A 45 -18.90 -13.11 -21.65
C TRP A 45 -17.39 -13.03 -21.45
N SER A 46 -16.75 -12.10 -22.16
CA SER A 46 -15.41 -11.64 -21.83
C SER A 46 -15.34 -10.12 -22.06
N ASP A 47 -16.11 -9.37 -21.26
CA ASP A 47 -16.09 -7.90 -21.30
C ASP A 47 -15.41 -7.27 -20.07
N GLU A 48 -15.02 -8.08 -19.06
CA GLU A 48 -14.31 -7.55 -17.88
C GLU A 48 -12.91 -7.00 -18.19
N GLY A 49 -12.30 -7.45 -19.29
CA GLY A 49 -10.96 -7.00 -19.70
C GLY A 49 -10.98 -5.64 -20.42
N TYR A 50 -12.03 -5.38 -21.21
CA TYR A 50 -12.11 -4.19 -22.06
C TYR A 50 -12.47 -2.93 -21.25
N GLU A 51 -13.42 -3.05 -20.32
CA GLU A 51 -13.78 -1.94 -19.41
C GLU A 51 -12.61 -1.50 -18.53
N ARG A 52 -11.79 -2.44 -18.04
CA ARG A 52 -10.66 -2.10 -17.15
C ARG A 52 -9.57 -1.30 -17.87
N GLU A 53 -9.36 -1.52 -19.17
CA GLU A 53 -8.37 -0.75 -19.94
C GLU A 53 -8.81 0.70 -20.17
N GLU A 54 -10.10 0.98 -20.25
CA GLU A 54 -10.63 2.33 -20.48
C GLU A 54 -10.34 3.26 -19.28
N PHE A 55 -10.42 2.74 -18.06
CA PHE A 55 -10.17 3.51 -16.84
C PHE A 55 -8.69 3.64 -16.46
N LEU A 56 -7.80 2.90 -17.14
CA LEU A 56 -6.36 2.90 -16.87
C LEU A 56 -5.72 4.23 -17.25
N LYS A 57 -5.06 4.90 -16.29
CA LYS A 57 -4.28 6.12 -16.52
C LYS A 57 -2.81 5.78 -16.72
N ARG A 58 -2.39 5.72 -17.99
CA ARG A 58 -1.02 5.32 -18.36
C ARG A 58 0.03 6.30 -17.84
N GLU A 59 -0.28 7.58 -17.77
CA GLU A 59 0.60 8.64 -17.28
C GLU A 59 0.97 8.49 -15.80
N TYR A 60 0.13 7.82 -15.01
CA TYR A 60 0.37 7.48 -13.60
C TYR A 60 0.69 6.01 -13.37
N SER A 61 0.90 5.23 -14.44
CA SER A 61 1.15 3.80 -14.36
C SER A 61 2.59 3.47 -14.74
N LEU A 62 3.18 2.50 -14.06
CA LEU A 62 4.48 1.91 -14.34
C LEU A 62 4.26 0.43 -14.71
N MET A 63 4.53 0.04 -15.94
CA MET A 63 4.40 -1.36 -16.38
C MET A 63 5.34 -1.68 -17.52
N LYS A 64 5.58 -2.97 -17.76
CA LYS A 64 6.38 -3.46 -18.89
C LYS A 64 5.87 -2.85 -20.20
N PRO A 65 6.76 -2.47 -21.14
CA PRO A 65 8.21 -2.65 -21.13
C PRO A 65 9.01 -1.50 -20.48
N TYR A 66 8.39 -0.70 -19.59
CA TYR A 66 9.02 0.43 -18.89
C TYR A 66 9.65 1.49 -19.82
N GLN A 67 8.97 1.77 -20.93
CA GLN A 67 9.52 2.59 -22.03
C GLN A 67 10.05 3.95 -21.54
N GLY A 68 11.35 4.18 -21.75
CA GLY A 68 12.03 5.44 -21.46
C GLY A 68 12.53 5.63 -20.02
N LEU A 69 12.18 4.74 -19.08
CA LEU A 69 12.63 4.83 -17.69
C LEU A 69 14.16 4.79 -17.61
N GLY A 70 14.75 5.69 -16.81
CA GLY A 70 16.20 5.74 -16.57
C GLY A 70 17.09 6.38 -17.66
N SER A 71 16.58 6.64 -18.88
CA SER A 71 17.40 7.22 -19.96
C SER A 71 16.71 8.29 -20.80
N SER A 72 15.38 8.38 -20.78
CA SER A 72 14.64 9.35 -21.60
C SER A 72 14.08 10.48 -20.74
N SER A 73 14.23 11.71 -21.22
CA SER A 73 13.48 12.86 -20.69
C SER A 73 11.96 12.71 -20.86
N SER A 74 11.50 11.83 -21.76
CA SER A 74 10.08 11.55 -21.97
C SER A 74 9.45 10.57 -20.96
N SER A 75 10.23 9.95 -20.08
CA SER A 75 9.70 9.04 -19.06
C SER A 75 8.79 9.79 -18.09
N HIS A 76 7.65 9.20 -17.73
CA HIS A 76 6.79 9.70 -16.66
C HIS A 76 7.27 9.30 -15.26
N TRP A 77 8.37 8.55 -15.18
CA TRP A 77 8.94 8.04 -13.94
C TRP A 77 10.44 8.30 -13.85
N ASP A 78 10.93 8.52 -12.64
CA ASP A 78 12.33 8.69 -12.28
C ASP A 78 12.80 7.57 -11.36
N LEU A 79 14.04 7.12 -11.55
CA LEU A 79 14.72 6.22 -10.60
C LEU A 79 15.61 7.01 -9.65
N LEU A 80 15.77 6.49 -8.44
CA LEU A 80 16.64 7.03 -7.41
C LEU A 80 17.39 5.91 -6.69
N GLY A 81 18.59 6.22 -6.22
CA GLY A 81 19.40 5.31 -5.41
C GLY A 81 19.83 4.08 -6.19
N THR A 82 19.62 2.89 -5.63
CA THR A 82 20.04 1.62 -6.22
C THR A 82 19.02 1.01 -7.17
N ALA A 83 17.92 1.72 -7.43
CA ALA A 83 16.86 1.20 -8.28
C ALA A 83 17.35 1.00 -9.72
N MET A 84 17.05 -0.15 -10.30
CA MET A 84 17.41 -0.50 -11.67
C MET A 84 16.25 -1.18 -12.41
N ILE A 85 16.23 -1.05 -13.73
CA ILE A 85 15.17 -1.61 -14.57
C ILE A 85 15.69 -2.86 -15.26
N THR A 86 14.82 -3.85 -15.37
CA THR A 86 14.99 -5.02 -16.24
C THR A 86 13.80 -5.10 -17.21
N THR A 87 13.78 -6.09 -18.10
CA THR A 87 12.61 -6.32 -18.97
C THR A 87 11.39 -6.78 -18.19
N GLU A 88 11.58 -7.35 -16.99
CA GLU A 88 10.53 -8.01 -16.21
C GLU A 88 10.06 -7.23 -14.98
N HIS A 89 10.87 -6.32 -14.47
CA HIS A 89 10.56 -5.55 -13.25
C HIS A 89 11.52 -4.38 -13.06
N VAL A 90 11.11 -3.44 -12.22
CA VAL A 90 11.99 -2.45 -11.61
C VAL A 90 12.44 -2.99 -10.26
N ARG A 91 13.73 -3.28 -10.11
CA ARG A 91 14.32 -3.70 -8.84
C ARG A 91 14.66 -2.46 -8.02
N LEU A 92 14.01 -2.26 -6.89
CA LEU A 92 14.26 -1.12 -5.99
C LEU A 92 15.56 -1.34 -5.20
N THR A 93 15.68 -2.50 -4.56
CA THR A 93 16.91 -2.93 -3.88
C THR A 93 17.25 -4.37 -4.25
N PRO A 94 18.54 -4.70 -4.46
CA PRO A 94 19.00 -6.07 -4.54
C PRO A 94 19.11 -6.69 -3.15
N ASP A 95 19.23 -8.02 -3.10
CA ASP A 95 19.59 -8.80 -1.90
C ASP A 95 21.07 -8.57 -1.51
N LEU A 96 21.35 -7.32 -1.12
CA LEU A 96 22.61 -6.81 -0.60
C LEU A 96 22.30 -5.83 0.53
N GLN A 97 23.10 -5.84 1.58
CA GLN A 97 22.95 -4.94 2.72
C GLN A 97 23.12 -3.46 2.35
N SER A 98 22.50 -2.59 3.15
CA SER A 98 22.66 -1.12 3.10
C SER A 98 22.35 -0.51 1.73
N ARG A 99 21.23 -0.90 1.13
CA ARG A 99 20.74 -0.40 -0.16
C ARG A 99 19.43 0.35 0.04
N GLN A 100 19.29 1.41 -0.74
CA GLN A 100 18.10 2.26 -0.77
C GLN A 100 17.84 2.60 -2.22
N GLY A 101 16.63 2.32 -2.69
CA GLY A 101 16.23 2.64 -4.05
C GLY A 101 14.76 2.97 -4.13
N ALA A 102 14.43 3.85 -5.07
CA ALA A 102 13.07 4.30 -5.27
C ALA A 102 12.76 4.56 -6.75
N VAL A 103 11.48 4.55 -7.07
CA VAL A 103 10.93 5.00 -8.34
C VAL A 103 9.77 5.94 -8.07
N TRP A 104 9.72 7.07 -8.77
CA TRP A 104 8.76 8.15 -8.51
C TRP A 104 8.13 8.66 -9.80
N SER A 105 6.83 8.94 -9.78
CA SER A 105 6.18 9.63 -10.90
C SER A 105 6.72 11.06 -11.01
N ARG A 106 6.74 11.57 -12.24
CA ARG A 106 7.03 12.98 -12.54
C ARG A 106 5.78 13.84 -12.60
N ILE A 107 4.64 13.20 -12.87
CA ILE A 107 3.36 13.86 -13.05
C ILE A 107 2.60 13.77 -11.72
N PRO A 108 2.15 14.91 -11.17
CA PRO A 108 1.29 14.92 -9.99
C PRO A 108 -0.13 14.47 -10.36
N CYS A 109 -0.77 13.68 -9.49
CA CYS A 109 -2.09 13.13 -9.73
C CYS A 109 -3.19 14.06 -9.20
N TYR A 110 -4.17 14.34 -10.05
CA TYR A 110 -5.37 15.14 -9.72
C TYR A 110 -6.66 14.32 -9.71
N LEU A 111 -6.55 12.99 -9.64
CA LEU A 111 -7.73 12.12 -9.52
C LEU A 111 -8.26 12.16 -8.09
N ARG A 112 -9.55 12.47 -7.94
CA ARG A 112 -10.24 12.42 -6.63
C ARG A 112 -10.54 11.00 -6.18
N HIS A 113 -10.84 10.13 -7.14
CA HIS A 113 -11.17 8.73 -6.90
C HIS A 113 -10.33 7.84 -7.79
N TRP A 114 -9.61 6.93 -7.14
CA TRP A 114 -8.64 6.11 -7.83
C TRP A 114 -8.47 4.76 -7.15
N GLU A 115 -8.02 3.83 -7.97
CA GLU A 115 -7.62 2.50 -7.53
C GLU A 115 -6.23 2.21 -8.09
N LEU A 116 -5.30 1.90 -7.20
CA LEU A 116 -3.93 1.57 -7.52
C LEU A 116 -3.72 0.07 -7.32
N GLN A 117 -3.47 -0.65 -8.41
CA GLN A 117 -3.07 -2.04 -8.39
C GLN A 117 -1.54 -2.14 -8.42
N ILE A 118 -0.98 -2.77 -7.39
CA ILE A 118 0.44 -2.94 -7.18
C ILE A 118 0.75 -4.42 -7.41
N HIS A 119 1.64 -4.71 -8.36
CA HIS A 119 2.23 -6.04 -8.57
C HIS A 119 3.70 -5.97 -8.19
N PHE A 120 4.09 -6.74 -7.18
CA PHE A 120 5.43 -6.72 -6.61
C PHE A 120 5.89 -8.16 -6.35
N ARG A 121 7.17 -8.31 -6.00
CA ARG A 121 7.73 -9.57 -5.50
C ARG A 121 8.84 -9.26 -4.51
N ILE A 122 8.80 -9.90 -3.35
CA ILE A 122 9.86 -9.83 -2.34
C ILE A 122 10.48 -11.22 -2.19
N HIS A 123 11.79 -11.32 -2.44
CA HIS A 123 12.49 -12.60 -2.40
C HIS A 123 13.97 -12.46 -2.10
N GLY A 124 14.56 -13.46 -1.46
CA GLY A 124 15.98 -13.45 -1.11
C GLY A 124 16.47 -14.77 -0.54
N GLN A 125 17.78 -14.87 -0.41
CA GLN A 125 18.47 -16.10 0.02
C GLN A 125 18.48 -16.26 1.55
N GLY A 126 18.14 -15.20 2.29
CA GLY A 126 18.03 -15.20 3.74
C GLY A 126 17.11 -16.29 4.26
N LYS A 127 17.61 -17.13 5.18
CA LYS A 127 16.84 -18.23 5.79
C LYS A 127 15.85 -17.68 6.82
N LYS A 128 14.63 -18.21 6.79
CA LYS A 128 13.54 -17.93 7.75
C LYS A 128 13.27 -16.42 7.88
N ASN A 129 13.84 -15.79 8.92
CA ASN A 129 13.57 -14.42 9.36
C ASN A 129 14.79 -13.49 9.22
N LEU A 130 15.88 -13.96 8.59
CA LEU A 130 17.06 -13.14 8.31
C LEU A 130 16.87 -12.40 6.99
N ASN A 131 15.88 -11.50 6.97
CA ASN A 131 15.47 -10.71 5.82
C ASN A 131 15.02 -9.32 6.29
N GLY A 132 15.09 -8.33 5.41
CA GLY A 132 14.65 -6.98 5.74
C GLY A 132 14.99 -5.93 4.66
N ASP A 133 14.49 -4.71 4.81
CA ASP A 133 13.49 -4.32 5.83
C ASP A 133 12.08 -4.36 5.22
N GLY A 134 11.94 -3.92 3.98
CA GLY A 134 10.72 -4.07 3.20
C GLY A 134 10.58 -3.08 2.05
N LEU A 135 9.34 -2.93 1.59
CA LEU A 135 8.96 -2.03 0.49
C LEU A 135 7.86 -1.10 0.95
N ALA A 136 7.86 0.14 0.46
CA ALA A 136 6.77 1.08 0.65
C ALA A 136 6.25 1.62 -0.69
N VAL A 137 4.95 1.89 -0.74
CA VAL A 137 4.28 2.59 -1.84
C VAL A 137 3.71 3.90 -1.31
N TRP A 138 3.85 4.95 -2.11
CA TRP A 138 3.67 6.32 -1.68
C TRP A 138 2.65 7.05 -2.55
N PHE A 139 1.88 7.92 -1.92
CA PHE A 139 1.17 9.02 -2.55
C PHE A 139 1.45 10.30 -1.75
N THR A 140 2.51 11.03 -2.14
CA THR A 140 3.11 12.08 -1.30
C THR A 140 3.39 13.37 -2.08
N LYS A 141 3.44 14.49 -1.36
CA LYS A 141 3.81 15.80 -1.89
C LYS A 141 5.27 15.82 -2.33
N GLU A 142 6.15 15.35 -1.45
CA GLU A 142 7.57 15.23 -1.72
C GLU A 142 7.85 13.98 -2.57
N ARG A 143 8.83 14.09 -3.47
CA ARG A 143 9.35 12.99 -4.29
C ARG A 143 10.85 13.10 -4.38
N MET A 144 11.52 12.03 -4.80
CA MET A 144 12.96 12.03 -5.09
C MET A 144 13.85 12.38 -3.89
N GLN A 145 13.44 12.01 -2.67
CA GLN A 145 14.22 12.17 -1.45
C GLN A 145 14.49 10.82 -0.80
N ILE A 146 15.77 10.53 -0.56
CA ILE A 146 16.19 9.30 0.13
C ILE A 146 16.06 9.53 1.64
N GLY A 147 15.66 8.49 2.38
CA GLY A 147 15.63 8.56 3.83
C GLY A 147 15.37 7.21 4.52
N PRO A 148 15.18 7.23 5.84
CA PRO A 148 15.14 6.02 6.66
C PRO A 148 13.82 5.25 6.54
N VAL A 149 12.74 5.85 6.02
CA VAL A 149 11.42 5.22 6.00
C VAL A 149 11.28 4.42 4.72
N PHE A 150 11.66 3.15 4.75
CA PHE A 150 11.64 2.26 3.58
C PHE A 150 12.35 2.85 2.35
N GLY A 151 13.39 3.65 2.56
CA GLY A 151 14.17 4.32 1.49
C GLY A 151 13.65 5.70 1.09
N ASN A 152 12.56 6.20 1.70
CA ASN A 152 12.03 7.55 1.52
C ASN A 152 12.31 8.44 2.76
N MET A 153 12.18 9.75 2.58
CA MET A 153 12.30 10.72 3.68
C MET A 153 11.32 10.44 4.83
N ASP A 154 11.79 10.67 6.05
CA ASP A 154 10.91 10.78 7.23
C ASP A 154 10.15 12.12 7.19
N LEU A 155 9.11 12.26 8.01
CA LEU A 155 8.23 13.44 8.04
C LEU A 155 7.63 13.75 6.66
N PHE A 156 7.20 12.71 5.93
CA PHE A 156 6.56 12.87 4.63
C PHE A 156 5.15 13.48 4.76
N THR A 157 4.69 14.14 3.69
CA THR A 157 3.32 14.65 3.58
C THR A 157 2.53 13.83 2.57
N GLY A 158 1.63 12.97 3.04
CA GLY A 158 0.76 12.14 2.19
C GLY A 158 0.46 10.78 2.79
N LEU A 159 0.23 9.80 1.93
CA LEU A 159 -0.04 8.41 2.28
C LEU A 159 1.20 7.54 2.04
N GLY A 160 1.54 6.72 3.03
CA GLY A 160 2.50 5.62 2.91
C GLY A 160 1.79 4.28 3.18
N LEU A 161 2.00 3.31 2.28
CA LEU A 161 1.65 1.91 2.47
C LEU A 161 2.95 1.13 2.65
N PHE A 162 3.11 0.45 3.77
CA PHE A 162 4.32 -0.27 4.15
C PHE A 162 4.09 -1.78 4.06
N LEU A 163 5.01 -2.47 3.40
CA LEU A 163 5.11 -3.92 3.36
C LEU A 163 6.34 -4.28 4.19
N ASP A 164 6.14 -4.41 5.50
CA ASP A 164 7.20 -4.65 6.46
C ASP A 164 7.48 -6.14 6.59
N THR A 165 8.74 -6.55 6.42
CA THR A 165 9.15 -7.95 6.43
C THR A 165 9.93 -8.35 7.66
N TYR A 166 10.30 -7.39 8.50
CA TYR A 166 11.17 -7.61 9.65
C TYR A 166 10.54 -7.02 10.92
N PRO A 167 10.30 -7.82 11.97
CA PRO A 167 9.81 -7.28 13.24
C PRO A 167 10.93 -6.55 13.98
N ASN A 168 10.86 -5.21 14.08
CA ASN A 168 11.78 -4.43 14.89
C ASN A 168 11.40 -4.46 16.39
N ASP A 169 10.10 -4.52 16.71
CA ASP A 169 9.63 -4.59 18.10
C ASP A 169 9.77 -6.01 18.69
N ASN A 170 10.85 -6.23 19.44
CA ASN A 170 11.11 -7.50 20.12
C ASN A 170 10.25 -7.75 21.37
N LYS A 171 9.56 -6.74 21.90
CA LYS A 171 8.86 -6.81 23.20
C LYS A 171 7.37 -7.05 23.05
N HIS A 172 6.75 -6.61 21.96
CA HIS A 172 5.31 -6.74 21.74
C HIS A 172 4.99 -7.64 20.53
N GLN A 173 4.98 -8.96 20.76
CA GLN A 173 4.62 -9.99 19.78
C GLN A 173 3.11 -10.04 19.41
N GLU A 174 2.44 -8.89 19.33
CA GLU A 174 1.02 -8.85 18.92
C GLU A 174 0.85 -9.01 17.40
N ARG A 175 1.89 -8.73 16.60
CA ARG A 175 1.86 -8.83 15.13
C ARG A 175 2.64 -10.01 14.61
N VAL A 176 2.14 -10.59 13.53
CA VAL A 176 2.85 -11.59 12.73
C VAL A 176 3.33 -10.94 11.45
N PHE A 177 4.64 -11.06 11.19
CA PHE A 177 5.30 -10.51 10.01
C PHE A 177 5.47 -11.57 8.91
N PRO A 178 5.48 -11.18 7.62
CA PRO A 178 5.39 -9.81 7.12
C PRO A 178 4.01 -9.17 7.35
N TYR A 179 4.00 -7.85 7.46
CA TYR A 179 2.84 -7.06 7.84
C TYR A 179 2.64 -5.87 6.90
N VAL A 180 1.43 -5.72 6.40
CA VAL A 180 1.03 -4.59 5.55
C VAL A 180 0.34 -3.56 6.43
N SER A 181 0.80 -2.32 6.42
CA SER A 181 0.22 -1.22 7.19
C SER A 181 0.13 0.05 6.38
N ALA A 182 -0.72 0.99 6.78
CA ALA A 182 -0.78 2.32 6.17
C ALA A 182 -0.66 3.44 7.20
N MET A 183 -0.06 4.55 6.78
CA MET A 183 0.09 5.77 7.58
C MET A 183 -0.20 7.00 6.72
N VAL A 184 -0.89 7.97 7.31
CA VAL A 184 -1.01 9.32 6.74
C VAL A 184 -0.10 10.27 7.51
N GLY A 185 0.84 10.88 6.79
CA GLY A 185 1.77 11.87 7.31
C GLY A 185 1.35 13.29 6.88
N ASN A 186 1.40 14.23 7.82
CA ASN A 186 1.13 15.65 7.56
C ASN A 186 2.42 16.49 7.55
N GLY A 187 3.60 15.84 7.46
CA GLY A 187 4.90 16.50 7.57
C GLY A 187 5.42 16.77 8.98
N SER A 188 4.66 16.44 10.04
CA SER A 188 5.05 16.70 11.44
C SER A 188 5.27 15.44 12.27
N VAL A 189 4.75 14.29 11.81
CA VAL A 189 4.78 13.02 12.54
C VAL A 189 5.84 12.11 11.95
N LYS A 190 6.75 11.64 12.79
CA LYS A 190 7.83 10.72 12.39
C LYS A 190 7.32 9.29 12.27
N TYR A 191 7.92 8.52 11.36
CA TYR A 191 7.75 7.07 11.36
C TYR A 191 8.62 6.44 12.46
N ASP A 192 7.98 5.74 13.39
CA ASP A 192 8.68 5.03 14.46
C ASP A 192 9.17 3.66 13.97
N HIS A 193 10.43 3.60 13.52
CA HIS A 193 11.02 2.37 13.01
C HIS A 193 11.31 1.34 14.11
N GLU A 194 11.46 1.75 15.37
CA GLU A 194 11.71 0.81 16.49
C GLU A 194 10.46 0.01 16.84
N HIS A 195 9.28 0.56 16.53
CA HIS A 195 7.97 -0.05 16.80
C HIS A 195 7.15 -0.27 15.53
N ASP A 196 7.80 -0.47 14.37
CA ASP A 196 7.15 -0.83 13.10
C ASP A 196 5.98 0.12 12.71
N GLY A 197 6.13 1.42 12.97
CA GLY A 197 5.14 2.45 12.69
C GLY A 197 3.84 2.36 13.52
N ARG A 198 3.79 1.49 14.55
CA ARG A 198 2.60 1.19 15.36
C ARG A 198 1.88 2.42 15.96
N PRO A 199 2.57 3.47 16.46
CA PRO A 199 1.88 4.61 17.07
C PRO A 199 1.01 5.43 16.10
N THR A 200 1.32 5.36 14.80
CA THR A 200 0.77 6.23 13.74
C THR A 200 0.09 5.46 12.62
N GLU A 201 -0.07 4.14 12.78
CA GLU A 201 -0.74 3.26 11.84
C GLU A 201 -2.26 3.51 11.82
N LEU A 202 -2.84 3.49 10.61
CA LEU A 202 -4.29 3.55 10.38
C LEU A 202 -4.97 2.18 10.54
N GLY A 203 -4.22 1.13 10.24
CA GLY A 203 -4.50 -0.28 10.41
C GLY A 203 -3.68 -1.09 9.41
N GLY A 204 -3.87 -2.40 9.43
CA GLY A 204 -3.05 -3.31 8.64
C GLY A 204 -3.43 -4.77 8.83
N CYS A 205 -2.70 -5.65 8.16
CA CYS A 205 -2.91 -7.09 8.20
C CYS A 205 -1.59 -7.85 8.02
N THR A 206 -1.53 -9.06 8.57
CA THR A 206 -0.45 -10.01 8.27
C THR A 206 -0.59 -10.53 6.85
N ALA A 207 0.52 -10.57 6.11
CA ALA A 207 0.56 -10.92 4.69
C ALA A 207 1.81 -11.75 4.38
N ILE A 208 1.68 -13.04 4.10
CA ILE A 208 2.82 -13.91 3.76
C ILE A 208 3.23 -13.69 2.30
N LEU A 209 4.02 -12.65 2.07
CA LEU A 209 4.34 -12.13 0.74
C LEU A 209 5.78 -12.43 0.25
N ARG A 210 6.62 -13.01 1.11
CA ARG A 210 8.05 -13.25 0.85
C ARG A 210 8.29 -14.65 0.30
N ASN A 211 9.14 -14.76 -0.74
CA ASN A 211 9.56 -16.03 -1.33
C ASN A 211 8.39 -16.93 -1.79
N VAL A 212 7.29 -16.31 -2.21
CA VAL A 212 6.18 -17.02 -2.82
C VAL A 212 6.46 -17.29 -4.31
N ASP A 213 5.86 -18.37 -4.81
CA ASP A 213 6.06 -18.90 -6.17
C ASP A 213 5.02 -18.43 -7.19
N HIS A 214 4.10 -17.57 -6.76
CA HIS A 214 3.01 -17.00 -7.53
C HIS A 214 3.02 -15.47 -7.44
N ASP A 215 2.22 -14.83 -8.30
CA ASP A 215 2.13 -13.37 -8.37
C ASP A 215 1.46 -12.80 -7.12
N THR A 216 2.04 -11.72 -6.57
CA THR A 216 1.53 -11.01 -5.39
C THR A 216 1.01 -9.63 -5.75
N PHE A 217 -0.23 -9.36 -5.38
CA PHE A 217 -0.89 -8.08 -5.64
C PHE A 217 -1.42 -7.42 -4.38
N ILE A 218 -1.37 -6.09 -4.37
CA ILE A 218 -2.12 -5.24 -3.45
C ILE A 218 -2.99 -4.29 -4.27
N LEU A 219 -4.22 -4.08 -3.81
CA LEU A 219 -5.12 -3.06 -4.33
C LEU A 219 -5.30 -1.98 -3.27
N VAL A 220 -5.01 -0.74 -3.64
CA VAL A 220 -5.29 0.44 -2.79
C VAL A 220 -6.38 1.24 -3.48
N ARG A 221 -7.52 1.41 -2.81
CA ARG A 221 -8.66 2.15 -3.32
C ARG A 221 -8.89 3.37 -2.44
N TYR A 222 -9.04 4.53 -3.07
CA TYR A 222 -9.41 5.77 -2.40
C TYR A 222 -10.65 6.36 -3.06
N VAL A 223 -11.78 6.32 -2.35
CA VAL A 223 -13.09 6.77 -2.83
C VAL A 223 -13.81 7.49 -1.69
N GLN A 224 -14.34 8.69 -1.94
CA GLN A 224 -15.14 9.46 -0.98
C GLN A 224 -14.53 9.49 0.44
N HIS A 225 -13.27 9.92 0.55
CA HIS A 225 -12.52 10.01 1.81
C HIS A 225 -12.37 8.66 2.55
N ARG A 226 -12.47 7.54 1.85
CA ARG A 226 -12.30 6.19 2.40
C ARG A 226 -11.14 5.48 1.71
N LEU A 227 -10.19 5.04 2.51
CA LEU A 227 -9.03 4.26 2.10
C LEU A 227 -9.31 2.78 2.36
N THR A 228 -9.22 1.96 1.32
CA THR A 228 -9.36 0.51 1.40
C THR A 228 -8.12 -0.15 0.81
N VAL A 229 -7.55 -1.12 1.52
CA VAL A 229 -6.42 -1.93 1.06
C VAL A 229 -6.84 -3.38 1.05
N MET A 230 -6.63 -4.05 -0.09
CA MET A 230 -6.88 -5.48 -0.27
C MET A 230 -5.61 -6.18 -0.77
N THR A 231 -5.46 -7.45 -0.41
CA THR A 231 -4.30 -8.28 -0.79
C THR A 231 -4.76 -9.48 -1.59
N ASN A 232 -3.98 -9.87 -2.60
CA ASN A 232 -4.13 -11.12 -3.33
C ASN A 232 -2.74 -11.75 -3.43
N ILE A 233 -2.41 -12.55 -2.42
CA ILE A 233 -1.05 -13.06 -2.17
C ILE A 233 -1.04 -14.56 -1.84
N ASP A 234 -2.18 -15.24 -1.95
CA ASP A 234 -2.34 -16.67 -1.61
C ASP A 234 -2.31 -17.58 -2.85
N GLY A 235 -2.11 -17.01 -4.04
CA GLY A 235 -2.16 -17.72 -5.32
C GLY A 235 -3.57 -18.19 -5.73
N LYS A 236 -4.61 -17.76 -5.00
CA LYS A 236 -6.02 -18.13 -5.25
C LYS A 236 -6.77 -17.19 -6.19
N GLN A 237 -6.12 -16.11 -6.63
CA GLN A 237 -6.76 -15.05 -7.42
C GLN A 237 -7.96 -14.39 -6.72
N GLU A 238 -7.95 -14.39 -5.37
CA GLU A 238 -9.00 -13.81 -4.53
C GLU A 238 -8.44 -12.61 -3.74
N TRP A 239 -9.20 -11.52 -3.72
CA TRP A 239 -8.88 -10.34 -2.90
C TRP A 239 -9.35 -10.55 -1.47
N ARG A 240 -8.50 -10.21 -0.51
CA ARG A 240 -8.80 -10.22 0.93
C ARG A 240 -8.61 -8.85 1.52
N ASP A 241 -9.56 -8.43 2.35
CA ASP A 241 -9.51 -7.16 3.05
C ASP A 241 -8.33 -7.11 4.03
N CYS A 242 -7.60 -6.00 4.00
CA CYS A 242 -6.45 -5.76 4.86
C CYS A 242 -6.67 -4.53 5.76
N LEU A 243 -7.10 -3.42 5.16
CA LEU A 243 -7.39 -2.17 5.85
C LEU A 243 -8.64 -1.54 5.22
N ASP A 244 -9.49 -0.98 6.07
CA ASP A 244 -10.61 -0.16 5.64
C ASP A 244 -10.79 1.01 6.61
N ARG A 245 -10.45 2.21 6.15
CA ARG A 245 -10.42 3.43 6.97
C ARG A 245 -11.22 4.56 6.32
N PRO A 246 -12.37 4.96 6.89
CA PRO A 246 -13.06 6.17 6.48
C PRO A 246 -12.43 7.43 7.09
N GLY A 247 -12.80 8.59 6.55
CA GLY A 247 -12.37 9.90 7.03
C GLY A 247 -10.90 10.20 6.73
N VAL A 248 -10.33 9.60 5.69
CA VAL A 248 -8.98 9.88 5.21
C VAL A 248 -9.07 11.01 4.19
N HIS A 249 -8.41 12.12 4.46
CA HIS A 249 -8.39 13.30 3.59
C HIS A 249 -7.02 13.42 2.94
N LEU A 250 -6.96 13.22 1.63
CA LEU A 250 -5.73 13.34 0.83
C LEU A 250 -5.85 14.50 -0.16
N PRO A 251 -4.90 15.47 -0.13
CA PRO A 251 -4.81 16.52 -1.14
C PRO A 251 -4.57 15.98 -2.55
N LEU A 252 -5.00 16.76 -3.55
CA LEU A 252 -4.65 16.53 -4.95
C LEU A 252 -3.23 17.04 -5.25
N GLY A 253 -2.71 16.67 -6.41
CA GLY A 253 -1.42 17.15 -6.91
C GLY A 253 -0.21 16.46 -6.29
N TYR A 254 -0.39 15.31 -5.66
CA TYR A 254 0.69 14.51 -5.06
C TYR A 254 1.22 13.47 -6.07
N TYR A 255 2.36 12.87 -5.75
CA TYR A 255 3.09 11.97 -6.64
C TYR A 255 2.97 10.53 -6.16
N PHE A 256 2.85 9.60 -7.10
CA PHE A 256 2.98 8.18 -6.81
C PHE A 256 4.45 7.79 -6.77
N GLY A 257 4.81 6.89 -5.87
CA GLY A 257 6.15 6.34 -5.79
C GLY A 257 6.19 4.99 -5.13
N ALA A 258 7.33 4.32 -5.25
CA ALA A 258 7.65 3.15 -4.46
C ALA A 258 9.13 3.19 -4.10
N SER A 259 9.45 2.76 -2.88
CA SER A 259 10.82 2.67 -2.39
C SER A 259 11.05 1.41 -1.59
N ALA A 260 12.30 0.99 -1.46
CA ALA A 260 12.69 -0.08 -0.57
C ALA A 260 14.03 0.24 0.09
N ILE A 261 14.26 -0.37 1.25
CA ILE A 261 15.51 -0.30 2.01
C ILE A 261 15.91 -1.68 2.51
N THR A 262 17.21 -1.89 2.60
CA THR A 262 17.81 -3.06 3.27
C THR A 262 18.79 -2.54 4.31
N GLY A 263 18.70 -3.00 5.55
CA GLY A 263 19.66 -2.74 6.61
C GLY A 263 20.80 -3.77 6.65
N ASP A 264 21.01 -4.33 7.85
CA ASP A 264 21.91 -5.47 8.08
C ASP A 264 21.36 -6.77 7.46
N LEU A 265 20.05 -6.82 7.21
CA LEU A 265 19.38 -7.86 6.47
C LEU A 265 18.98 -7.32 5.10
N SER A 266 18.77 -8.22 4.15
CA SER A 266 18.45 -7.86 2.78
C SER A 266 17.45 -8.81 2.15
N ASP A 267 16.77 -8.29 1.14
CA ASP A 267 15.95 -9.02 0.17
C ASP A 267 15.98 -8.26 -1.16
N ASN A 268 15.66 -8.95 -2.25
CA ASN A 268 15.28 -8.28 -3.48
C ASN A 268 13.86 -7.74 -3.36
N HIS A 269 13.70 -6.47 -3.68
CA HIS A 269 12.41 -5.80 -3.72
C HIS A 269 12.10 -5.40 -5.16
N ASP A 270 11.30 -6.22 -5.83
CA ASP A 270 11.00 -6.09 -7.25
C ASP A 270 9.58 -5.54 -7.44
N LEU A 271 9.44 -4.46 -8.20
CA LEU A 271 8.18 -3.85 -8.59
C LEU A 271 7.89 -4.20 -10.05
N ILE A 272 6.89 -5.04 -10.28
CA ILE A 272 6.51 -5.50 -11.61
C ILE A 272 5.59 -4.47 -12.27
N SER A 273 4.57 -3.98 -11.56
CA SER A 273 3.75 -2.88 -12.06
C SER A 273 3.04 -2.08 -10.98
N LEU A 274 2.84 -0.79 -11.27
CA LEU A 274 1.85 0.09 -10.64
C LEU A 274 0.85 0.48 -11.70
N LYS A 275 -0.42 0.13 -11.53
CA LYS A 275 -1.49 0.48 -12.47
C LYS A 275 -2.52 1.32 -11.76
N LEU A 276 -2.72 2.56 -12.22
CA LEU A 276 -3.70 3.46 -11.66
C LEU A 276 -4.96 3.48 -12.53
N TYR A 277 -6.11 3.28 -11.90
CA TYR A 277 -7.42 3.33 -12.52
C TYR A 277 -8.20 4.51 -11.95
N GLN A 278 -8.83 5.30 -12.82
CA GLN A 278 -9.79 6.32 -12.39
C GLN A 278 -11.13 5.64 -12.09
N LEU A 279 -11.72 5.96 -10.94
CA LEU A 279 -13.06 5.49 -10.60
C LEU A 279 -14.08 6.60 -10.85
N THR A 280 -15.16 6.26 -11.56
CA THR A 280 -16.28 7.18 -11.79
C THR A 280 -17.28 7.02 -10.66
N VAL A 281 -17.42 8.05 -9.83
CA VAL A 281 -18.38 8.07 -8.72
C VAL A 281 -19.39 9.18 -9.01
N PRO A 282 -20.71 8.94 -8.85
CA PRO A 282 -21.70 9.99 -8.98
C PRO A 282 -21.46 11.05 -7.89
N HIS A 283 -21.20 12.29 -8.31
CA HIS A 283 -20.94 13.39 -7.40
C HIS A 283 -22.18 14.26 -7.18
N SER A 284 -22.32 14.79 -5.97
CA SER A 284 -23.12 16.00 -5.72
C SER A 284 -22.22 17.23 -5.83
N GLU A 285 -22.73 18.34 -6.37
CA GLU A 285 -21.98 19.60 -6.61
C GLU A 285 -21.21 20.12 -5.37
N GLN A 286 -21.69 19.82 -4.15
CA GLN A 286 -21.04 20.21 -2.90
C GLN A 286 -19.68 19.52 -2.64
N GLU A 287 -19.41 18.34 -3.20
CA GLU A 287 -18.14 17.63 -3.02
C GLU A 287 -17.00 18.21 -3.88
N GLU A 288 -17.32 19.02 -4.89
CA GLU A 288 -16.31 19.59 -5.80
C GLU A 288 -15.53 20.74 -5.15
N GLU A 289 -16.10 21.43 -4.17
CA GLU A 289 -15.53 22.64 -3.54
C GLU A 289 -14.57 22.36 -2.37
N GLU A 290 -14.59 21.16 -1.77
CA GLU A 290 -13.67 20.82 -0.67
C GLU A 290 -12.29 20.40 -1.21
N GLU A 291 -11.33 21.33 -1.23
CA GLU A 291 -9.93 21.06 -1.52
C GLU A 291 -9.10 21.03 -0.22
N PHE A 292 -8.58 19.85 0.13
CA PHE A 292 -7.69 19.69 1.29
C PHE A 292 -6.27 20.13 0.94
N THR A 293 -5.64 20.92 1.83
CA THR A 293 -4.25 21.36 1.65
C THR A 293 -3.24 20.51 2.41
N VAL A 294 -3.67 19.88 3.52
CA VAL A 294 -2.85 19.05 4.40
C VAL A 294 -3.55 17.70 4.59
N PRO A 295 -2.84 16.57 4.47
CA PRO A 295 -3.41 15.26 4.75
C PRO A 295 -3.85 15.12 6.21
N SER A 296 -5.00 14.51 6.43
CA SER A 296 -5.52 14.25 7.77
C SER A 296 -6.39 13.00 7.82
N VAL A 297 -6.63 12.49 9.02
CA VAL A 297 -7.56 11.38 9.25
C VAL A 297 -8.49 11.72 10.41
N ASP A 298 -9.78 11.62 10.18
CA ASP A 298 -10.80 11.86 11.19
C ASP A 298 -10.67 10.86 12.35
N ASN A 299 -10.84 11.36 13.58
CA ASN A 299 -10.79 10.57 14.80
C ASN A 299 -9.52 9.71 14.93
N MET A 300 -8.37 10.21 14.49
CA MET A 300 -7.09 9.53 14.68
C MET A 300 -6.66 9.62 16.15
N VAL A 301 -6.74 8.51 16.87
CA VAL A 301 -6.14 8.38 18.20
C VAL A 301 -4.69 7.99 17.99
N VAL A 302 -3.77 8.97 18.00
CA VAL A 302 -2.34 8.67 18.07
C VAL A 302 -2.13 7.86 19.35
N ARG A 303 -1.71 6.60 19.22
CA ARG A 303 -1.51 5.72 20.37
C ARG A 303 -0.29 6.28 21.11
N SER A 304 -0.53 7.07 22.14
CA SER A 304 0.55 7.67 22.93
C SER A 304 1.42 6.54 23.44
N VAL A 305 2.65 6.45 22.93
CA VAL A 305 3.70 5.64 23.52
C VAL A 305 3.82 6.15 24.95
N LYS A 306 3.50 5.29 25.91
CA LYS A 306 3.75 5.57 27.31
C LYS A 306 5.26 5.69 27.41
N VAL A 307 5.78 6.91 27.47
CA VAL A 307 7.19 7.15 27.78
C VAL A 307 7.37 6.57 29.18
N GLU A 308 7.85 5.33 29.26
CA GLU A 308 8.47 4.86 30.47
C GLU A 308 9.73 5.69 30.59
N ASP A 309 9.70 6.73 31.41
CA ASP A 309 10.91 7.40 31.85
C ASP A 309 11.86 6.30 32.31
N GLU A 310 12.99 6.12 31.60
CA GLU A 310 14.02 5.18 32.02
C GLU A 310 14.48 5.61 33.41
N GLY A 311 13.88 5.01 34.42
CA GLY A 311 14.23 5.26 35.81
C GLY A 311 15.72 5.01 35.95
N MET A 312 16.45 6.00 36.48
CA MET A 312 17.88 5.88 36.74
C MET A 312 18.17 4.52 37.39
N SER A 313 19.05 3.73 36.79
CA SER A 313 19.48 2.44 37.34
C SER A 313 19.73 2.56 38.85
N GLY A 314 19.27 1.58 39.63
CA GLY A 314 19.38 1.64 41.11
C GLY A 314 20.81 1.90 41.59
N VAL A 315 21.81 1.54 40.78
CA VAL A 315 23.23 1.84 41.02
C VAL A 315 23.54 3.32 40.84
N THR A 316 23.07 3.96 39.77
CA THR A 316 23.23 5.40 39.56
C THR A 316 22.50 6.20 40.64
N LEU A 317 21.30 5.78 41.06
CA LEU A 317 20.58 6.40 42.17
C LEU A 317 21.34 6.28 43.50
N PHE A 318 21.95 5.12 43.78
CA PHE A 318 22.74 4.93 44.99
C PHE A 318 23.97 5.85 45.03
N PHE A 319 24.73 5.93 43.94
CA PHE A 319 25.91 6.78 43.89
C PHE A 319 25.58 8.28 43.92
N THR A 320 24.49 8.72 43.28
CA THR A 320 24.08 10.13 43.34
C THR A 320 23.69 10.55 44.76
N ILE A 321 22.95 9.70 45.49
CA ILE A 321 22.61 9.94 46.89
C ILE A 321 23.88 9.94 47.77
N LEU A 322 24.77 8.96 47.58
CA LEU A 322 26.01 8.85 48.36
C LEU A 322 26.87 10.11 48.22
N PHE A 323 27.13 10.57 46.98
CA PHE A 323 27.94 11.76 46.72
C PHE A 323 27.25 13.05 47.18
N SER A 324 25.92 13.13 47.10
CA SER A 324 25.15 14.26 47.63
C SER A 324 25.31 14.39 49.15
N VAL A 325 25.14 13.29 49.90
CA VAL A 325 25.31 13.28 51.36
C VAL A 325 26.75 13.62 51.76
N LEU A 326 27.74 13.07 51.06
CA LEU A 326 29.15 13.39 51.29
C LEU A 326 29.43 14.87 51.04
N GLY A 327 28.88 15.42 49.95
CA GLY A 327 28.98 16.84 49.61
C GLY A 327 28.37 17.75 50.68
N CYS A 328 27.18 17.42 51.17
CA CYS A 328 26.53 18.16 52.25
C CYS A 328 27.33 18.11 53.56
N PHE A 329 27.94 16.97 53.89
CA PHE A 329 28.80 16.85 55.07
C PHE A 329 30.03 17.75 54.96
N VAL A 330 30.71 17.73 53.81
CA VAL A 330 31.88 18.58 53.57
C VAL A 330 31.51 20.07 53.65
N LEU A 331 30.38 20.47 53.05
CA LEU A 331 29.87 21.84 53.14
C LEU A 331 29.56 22.23 54.59
N GLY A 332 28.93 21.35 55.37
CA GLY A 332 28.67 21.57 56.79
C GLY A 332 29.94 21.81 57.60
N VAL A 333 30.98 21.00 57.39
CA VAL A 333 32.28 21.17 58.06
C VAL A 333 32.94 22.49 57.65
N ILE A 334 32.93 22.84 56.36
CA ILE A 334 33.46 24.12 55.87
C ILE A 334 32.70 25.29 56.50
N SER A 335 31.37 25.24 56.55
CA SER A 335 30.55 26.27 57.18
C SER A 335 30.87 26.44 58.67
N ILE A 336 31.09 25.35 59.42
CA ILE A 336 31.47 25.39 60.83
C ILE A 336 32.86 26.01 61.01
N VAL A 337 33.83 25.65 60.16
CA VAL A 337 35.20 26.21 60.21
C VAL A 337 35.21 27.69 59.84
N LEU A 338 34.44 28.10 58.83
CA LEU A 338 34.31 29.51 58.46
C LEU A 338 33.59 30.30 59.56
N TYR A 339 32.56 29.73 60.18
CA TYR A 339 31.85 30.36 61.29
C TYR A 339 32.74 30.51 62.53
N SER A 340 33.53 29.51 62.87
CA SER A 340 34.46 29.58 64.02
C SER A 340 35.55 30.63 63.79
N ARG A 341 36.16 30.67 62.59
CA ARG A 341 37.13 31.71 62.20
C ARG A 341 36.51 33.12 62.20
N TRP A 342 35.29 33.27 61.69
CA TRP A 342 34.58 34.55 61.71
C TRP A 342 34.29 35.03 63.15
N LYS A 343 33.83 34.11 64.01
CA LYS A 343 33.55 34.40 65.43
C LYS A 343 34.81 34.82 66.19
N GLU A 344 35.95 34.18 65.93
CA GLU A 344 37.23 34.54 66.54
C GLU A 344 37.72 35.93 66.07
N ASN A 345 37.60 36.23 64.78
CA ASN A 345 37.95 37.54 64.23
C ASN A 345 37.04 38.67 64.74
N ARG A 346 35.75 38.40 65.01
CA ARG A 346 34.83 39.38 65.63
C ARG A 346 35.20 39.68 67.08
N ARG A 347 35.72 38.70 67.83
CA ARG A 347 36.17 38.91 69.22
C ARG A 347 37.44 39.75 69.34
N LYS A 348 38.30 39.75 68.32
CA LYS A 348 39.55 40.52 68.28
C LYS A 348 39.38 42.01 67.89
N ARG A 349 38.17 42.50 67.63
CA ARG A 349 37.88 43.92 67.31
C ARG A 349 37.33 44.75 68.47
N PHE A 350 37.24 44.18 69.67
CA PHE A 350 36.69 44.84 70.88
C PHE A 350 37.72 45.01 72.02
N TYR A 351 39.01 44.93 71.71
CA TYR A 351 40.10 45.34 72.59
C TYR A 351 40.99 46.35 71.89
#